data_AF-A0A924E897-F1
#
_entry.id   AF-A0A924E897-F1
#
_cell.length_a   1.000
_cell.length_b   1.000
_cell.length_c   1.000
_cell.angle_alpha   90.00
_cell.angle_beta   90.00
_cell.angle_gamma   90.00
#
_symmetry.space_group_name_H-M   'P 1'
#
loop_
_entity.id
_entity.type
_entity.pdbx_description
1 polymer ?
#
loop_
_entity_poly.entity_id
_entity_poly.type
_entity_poly.pdbx_seq_one_letter_code
_entity_poly.pdbx_strand_id
1 'polypeptide(L)'
;RVTKLARSGDKESAKLVTILEKCQGVLNEAKPVRGIDFNKDELVLLKQFFLITAKPAMFVANVAEDGFENNPFLDRLTAYAAAQNAPVVAICAKMEAEMADMDEDDKKMFLAEIGQEEPGLNRLIMAAYKLLGLQTYFTAGVKEVRAWTIHVGDTGPQAAGVIHTDFEKGYIRAQTIAFNDFITFNGEQGAKDAGKMRSEGKEYVVKDGDVMNFLFSS
;
A
#
# COMPACT_ATOMS: atom_id res chain seq x y z
N ARG A 1 0.99 31.70 -13.38
CA ARG A 1 2.33 31.32 -13.89
C ARG A 1 2.22 30.54 -15.20
N VAL A 2 1.63 29.34 -15.19
CA VAL A 2 1.52 28.48 -16.38
C VAL A 2 0.65 29.06 -17.50
N THR A 3 -0.37 29.86 -17.19
CA THR A 3 -1.25 30.51 -18.19
C THR A 3 -0.49 31.41 -19.16
N LYS A 4 0.57 32.11 -18.71
CA LYS A 4 1.37 32.99 -19.57
C LYS A 4 2.18 32.16 -20.59
N LEU A 5 2.76 31.05 -20.15
CA LEU A 5 3.53 30.13 -20.99
C LEU A 5 2.64 29.34 -21.96
N ALA A 6 1.45 28.94 -21.52
CA ALA A 6 0.46 28.29 -22.38
C ALA A 6 0.05 29.21 -23.55
N ARG A 7 -0.15 30.51 -23.29
CA ARG A 7 -0.46 31.52 -24.33
C ARG A 7 0.66 31.74 -25.34
N SER A 8 1.91 31.44 -24.98
CA SER A 8 3.04 31.45 -25.93
C SER A 8 3.20 30.16 -26.74
N GLY A 9 2.25 29.22 -26.64
CA GLY A 9 2.23 27.98 -27.41
C GLY A 9 2.89 26.77 -26.75
N ASP A 10 3.29 26.88 -25.47
CA ASP A 10 3.87 25.77 -24.73
C ASP A 10 2.81 24.70 -24.41
N LYS A 11 2.96 23.52 -25.03
CA LYS A 11 1.96 22.43 -24.98
C LYS A 11 1.83 21.82 -23.58
N GLU A 12 2.91 21.72 -22.82
CA GLU A 12 2.87 21.17 -21.46
C GLU A 12 2.15 22.13 -20.51
N SER A 13 2.45 23.43 -20.61
CA SER A 13 1.76 24.48 -19.87
C SER A 13 0.26 24.53 -20.18
N ALA A 14 -0.14 24.28 -21.44
CA ALA A 14 -1.54 24.18 -21.81
C ALA A 14 -2.25 22.99 -21.13
N LYS A 15 -1.60 21.82 -21.05
CA LYS A 15 -2.10 20.67 -20.27
C LYS A 15 -2.21 21.02 -18.78
N LEU A 16 -1.18 21.64 -18.21
CA LEU A 16 -1.15 22.06 -16.80
C LEU A 16 -2.26 23.05 -16.46
N VAL A 17 -2.55 24.02 -17.34
CA VAL A 17 -3.68 24.95 -17.14
C VAL A 17 -4.98 24.16 -17.02
N THR A 18 -5.22 23.21 -17.92
CA THR A 18 -6.44 22.37 -17.90
C THR A 18 -6.54 21.57 -16.60
N ILE A 19 -5.44 20.96 -16.14
CA ILE A 19 -5.39 20.20 -14.87
C ILE A 19 -5.68 21.11 -13.66
N LEU A 20 -5.07 22.29 -13.62
CA LEU A 20 -5.22 23.23 -12.51
C LEU A 20 -6.60 23.88 -12.47
N GLU A 21 -7.23 24.11 -13.62
CA GLU A 21 -8.62 24.59 -13.70
C GLU A 21 -9.59 23.55 -13.12
N LYS A 22 -9.41 22.25 -13.44
CA LYS A 22 -10.16 21.15 -12.79
C LYS A 22 -9.96 21.16 -11.26
N CYS A 23 -8.70 21.27 -10.81
CA CYS A 23 -8.38 21.31 -9.38
C CYS A 23 -9.04 22.51 -8.70
N GLN A 24 -8.96 23.70 -9.31
CA GLN A 24 -9.52 24.93 -8.78
C GLN A 24 -11.05 24.84 -8.63
N GLY A 25 -11.74 24.28 -9.61
CA GLY A 25 -13.20 24.08 -9.53
C GLY A 25 -13.61 23.27 -8.30
N VAL A 26 -12.97 22.13 -8.07
CA VAL A 26 -13.25 21.25 -6.91
C VAL A 26 -12.84 21.91 -5.59
N LEU A 27 -11.70 22.60 -5.56
CA LEU A 27 -11.24 23.30 -4.35
C LEU A 27 -12.16 24.47 -3.96
N ASN A 28 -12.73 25.19 -4.92
CA ASN A 28 -13.71 26.26 -4.66
C ASN A 28 -15.00 25.72 -4.02
N GLU A 29 -15.33 24.45 -4.23
CA GLU A 29 -16.44 23.75 -3.59
C GLU A 29 -16.05 23.08 -2.25
N ALA A 30 -14.85 23.39 -1.72
CA ALA A 30 -14.27 22.77 -0.52
C ALA A 30 -14.13 21.24 -0.60
N LYS A 31 -14.00 20.70 -1.81
CA LYS A 31 -13.77 19.27 -2.06
C LYS A 31 -12.28 19.00 -2.29
N PRO A 32 -11.77 17.80 -1.95
CA PRO A 32 -10.36 17.49 -2.09
C PRO A 32 -10.00 17.10 -3.53
N VAL A 33 -8.77 17.43 -3.96
CA VAL A 33 -8.24 17.09 -5.29
C VAL A 33 -8.19 15.58 -5.52
N ARG A 34 -7.99 14.77 -4.49
CA ARG A 34 -7.99 13.29 -4.58
C ARG A 34 -9.32 12.70 -5.09
N GLY A 35 -10.41 13.47 -5.05
CA GLY A 35 -11.71 13.05 -5.58
C GLY A 35 -11.88 13.28 -7.09
N ILE A 36 -10.89 13.87 -7.76
CA ILE A 36 -10.89 14.06 -9.21
C ILE A 36 -10.29 12.81 -9.87
N ASP A 37 -10.94 12.32 -10.91
CA ASP A 37 -10.38 11.28 -11.76
C ASP A 37 -9.33 11.87 -12.70
N PHE A 38 -8.08 11.47 -12.50
CA PHE A 38 -6.93 11.86 -13.31
C PHE A 38 -6.38 10.65 -14.04
N ASN A 39 -6.01 10.83 -15.30
CA ASN A 39 -5.24 9.79 -15.99
C ASN A 39 -3.76 9.78 -15.52
N LYS A 40 -3.01 8.75 -15.93
CA LYS A 40 -1.61 8.55 -15.51
C LYS A 40 -0.71 9.74 -15.87
N ASP A 41 -0.90 10.35 -17.04
CA ASP A 41 -0.09 11.49 -17.48
C ASP A 41 -0.41 12.76 -16.67
N GLU A 42 -1.69 12.99 -16.37
CA GLU A 42 -2.13 14.10 -15.52
C GLU A 42 -1.56 13.98 -14.10
N LEU A 43 -1.54 12.77 -13.52
CA LEU A 43 -0.97 12.53 -12.20
C LEU A 43 0.52 12.86 -12.13
N VAL A 44 1.29 12.51 -13.17
CA VAL A 44 2.73 12.85 -13.25
C VAL A 44 2.93 14.36 -13.23
N LEU A 45 2.15 15.10 -14.03
CA LEU A 45 2.21 16.56 -14.07
C LEU A 45 1.75 17.21 -12.76
N LEU A 46 0.76 16.63 -12.08
CA LEU A 46 0.22 17.14 -10.82
C LEU A 46 1.21 17.01 -9.65
N LYS A 47 2.04 15.96 -9.63
CA LYS A 47 2.98 15.66 -8.54
C LYS A 47 3.86 16.84 -8.14
N GLN A 48 4.28 17.66 -9.10
CA GLN A 48 5.17 18.81 -8.86
C GLN A 48 4.59 19.89 -7.92
N PHE A 49 3.26 19.92 -7.74
CA PHE A 49 2.60 20.91 -6.90
C PHE A 49 2.45 20.49 -5.45
N PHE A 50 2.72 19.21 -5.13
CA PHE A 50 2.63 18.67 -3.77
C PHE A 50 1.33 19.03 -3.03
N LEU A 51 0.20 19.07 -3.74
CA LEU A 51 -1.09 19.48 -3.18
C LEU A 51 -1.47 18.56 -2.00
N ILE A 52 -1.74 19.16 -0.84
CA ILE A 52 -2.12 18.42 0.37
C ILE A 52 -3.38 17.59 0.14
N THR A 53 -4.37 18.17 -0.54
CA THR A 53 -5.67 17.52 -0.82
C THR A 53 -5.62 16.48 -1.94
N ALA A 54 -4.49 16.33 -2.65
CA ALA A 54 -4.27 15.27 -3.64
C ALA A 54 -3.70 13.99 -3.02
N LYS A 55 -3.19 14.05 -1.78
CA LYS A 55 -2.67 12.87 -1.09
C LYS A 55 -3.81 11.86 -0.85
N PRO A 56 -3.54 10.54 -1.01
CA PRO A 56 -4.47 9.50 -0.55
C PRO A 56 -4.82 9.72 0.92
N ALA A 57 -6.06 9.44 1.28
CA ALA A 57 -6.55 9.60 2.65
C ALA A 57 -7.45 8.43 3.01
N MET A 58 -7.45 8.11 4.30
CA MET A 58 -8.37 7.16 4.92
C MET A 58 -8.98 7.81 6.16
N PHE A 59 -10.09 7.26 6.62
CA PHE A 59 -10.73 7.68 7.85
C PHE A 59 -10.50 6.63 8.93
N VAL A 60 -10.04 7.06 10.10
CA VAL A 60 -9.90 6.21 11.27
C VAL A 60 -11.05 6.54 12.21
N ALA A 61 -11.99 5.62 12.34
CA ALA A 61 -13.17 5.77 13.17
C ALA A 61 -12.82 5.28 14.58
N ASN A 62 -12.67 6.20 15.53
CA ASN A 62 -12.52 5.83 16.92
C ASN A 62 -13.90 5.53 17.53
N VAL A 63 -14.14 4.28 17.92
CA VAL A 63 -15.42 3.79 18.46
C VAL A 63 -15.26 3.31 19.90
N ALA A 64 -16.37 3.14 20.60
CA ALA A 64 -16.41 2.42 21.87
C ALA A 64 -16.20 0.91 21.65
N GLU A 65 -16.00 0.17 22.73
CA GLU A 65 -15.70 -1.27 22.72
C GLU A 65 -16.84 -2.08 22.08
N ASP A 66 -18.08 -1.64 22.25
CA ASP A 66 -19.30 -2.18 21.65
C ASP A 66 -19.74 -1.44 20.36
N GLY A 67 -18.96 -0.44 19.93
CA GLY A 67 -19.34 0.50 18.87
C GLY A 67 -18.96 0.09 17.45
N PHE A 68 -18.53 -1.16 17.24
CA PHE A 68 -18.13 -1.68 15.94
C PHE A 68 -19.33 -2.05 15.03
N GLU A 69 -20.47 -2.36 15.63
CA GLU A 69 -21.71 -2.70 14.95
C GLU A 69 -22.84 -1.77 15.41
N ASN A 70 -23.90 -1.65 14.60
CA ASN A 70 -25.09 -0.85 14.91
C ASN A 70 -24.78 0.59 15.40
N ASN A 71 -23.75 1.20 14.83
CA ASN A 71 -23.26 2.52 15.22
C ASN A 71 -23.59 3.57 14.13
N PRO A 72 -24.61 4.43 14.32
CA PRO A 72 -25.03 5.41 13.32
C PRO A 72 -23.93 6.40 12.91
N PHE A 73 -22.98 6.69 13.82
CA PHE A 73 -21.86 7.57 13.49
C PHE A 73 -20.84 6.88 12.58
N LEU A 74 -20.60 5.59 12.80
CA LEU A 74 -19.76 4.78 11.93
C LEU A 74 -20.40 4.61 10.54
N ASP A 75 -21.71 4.37 10.47
CA ASP A 75 -22.44 4.28 9.20
C ASP A 75 -22.35 5.60 8.41
N ARG A 76 -22.58 6.72 9.09
CA ARG A 76 -22.48 8.05 8.49
C ARG A 76 -21.07 8.37 8.00
N LEU A 77 -20.05 8.01 8.77
CA LEU A 77 -18.65 8.20 8.37
C LEU A 77 -18.30 7.31 7.16
N THR A 78 -18.77 6.07 7.15
CA THR A 78 -18.56 5.12 6.04
C THR A 78 -19.18 5.64 4.75
N ALA A 79 -20.42 6.15 4.81
CA ALA A 79 -21.07 6.78 3.66
C ALA A 79 -20.31 8.02 3.16
N TYR A 80 -19.82 8.87 4.07
CA TYR A 80 -19.04 10.06 3.72
C TYR A 80 -17.68 9.72 3.08
N ALA A 81 -17.01 8.69 3.59
CA ALA A 81 -15.72 8.22 3.08
C ALA A 81 -15.86 7.56 1.71
N ALA A 82 -16.91 6.76 1.51
CA ALA A 82 -17.22 6.12 0.23
C ALA A 82 -17.42 7.15 -0.89
N ALA A 83 -18.09 8.28 -0.61
CA ALA A 83 -18.24 9.37 -1.57
C ALA A 83 -16.92 10.02 -2.02
N GLN A 84 -15.81 9.73 -1.32
CA GLN A 84 -14.46 10.23 -1.62
C GLN A 84 -13.48 9.12 -2.00
N ASN A 85 -13.96 7.88 -2.21
CA ASN A 85 -13.13 6.69 -2.44
C ASN A 85 -12.04 6.51 -1.36
N ALA A 86 -12.35 6.84 -0.11
CA ALA A 86 -11.45 6.71 1.02
C ALA A 86 -11.84 5.50 1.89
N PRO A 87 -10.89 4.63 2.26
CA PRO A 87 -11.19 3.51 3.15
C PRO A 87 -11.46 4.00 4.58
N VAL A 88 -12.26 3.25 5.32
CA VAL A 88 -12.53 3.46 6.74
C VAL A 88 -11.97 2.29 7.53
N VAL A 89 -11.27 2.58 8.63
CA VAL A 89 -10.86 1.59 9.62
C VAL A 89 -11.42 2.00 10.97
N ALA A 90 -12.28 1.17 11.54
CA ALA A 90 -12.76 1.34 12.91
C ALA A 90 -11.79 0.72 13.90
N ILE A 91 -11.44 1.47 14.95
CA ILE A 91 -10.61 1.03 16.08
C ILE A 91 -11.24 1.51 17.38
N CYS A 92 -10.99 0.83 18.48
CA CYS A 92 -11.25 1.37 19.82
C CYS A 92 -9.94 1.83 20.43
N ALA A 93 -9.63 3.13 20.35
CA ALA A 93 -8.34 3.65 20.81
C ALA A 93 -8.07 3.39 22.29
N LYS A 94 -9.13 3.30 23.11
CA LYS A 94 -9.03 2.94 24.53
C LYS A 94 -8.53 1.50 24.70
N MET A 95 -9.16 0.54 24.02
CA MET A 95 -8.72 -0.86 24.06
C MET A 95 -7.31 -1.03 23.49
N GLU A 96 -6.97 -0.33 22.41
CA GLU A 96 -5.61 -0.38 21.85
C GLU A 96 -4.55 0.14 22.83
N ALA A 97 -4.87 1.18 23.60
CA ALA A 97 -3.98 1.71 24.63
C ALA A 97 -3.80 0.73 25.79
N GLU A 98 -4.88 0.11 26.27
CA GLU A 98 -4.82 -0.91 27.33
C GLU A 98 -3.99 -2.14 26.88
N MET A 99 -4.17 -2.59 25.63
CA MET A 99 -3.40 -3.69 25.04
C MET A 99 -1.93 -3.34 24.71
N ALA A 100 -1.52 -2.09 24.80
CA ALA A 100 -0.15 -1.68 24.51
C ALA A 100 0.82 -2.03 25.66
N ASP A 101 0.30 -2.08 26.88
CA ASP A 101 1.07 -2.37 28.10
C ASP A 101 0.98 -3.84 28.54
N MET A 102 0.15 -4.65 27.87
CA MET A 102 0.01 -6.09 28.12
C MET A 102 1.15 -6.89 27.49
N ASP A 103 1.51 -8.01 28.11
CA ASP A 103 2.37 -9.00 27.46
C ASP A 103 1.60 -9.78 26.38
N GLU A 104 2.32 -10.61 25.61
CA GLU A 104 1.70 -11.32 24.48
C GLU A 104 0.61 -12.31 24.89
N ASP A 105 0.74 -12.95 26.05
CA ASP A 105 -0.19 -14.00 26.47
C ASP A 105 -1.47 -13.36 27.02
N ASP A 106 -1.33 -12.31 27.84
CA ASP A 106 -2.45 -11.50 28.32
C ASP A 106 -3.20 -10.85 27.16
N LYS A 107 -2.48 -10.32 26.17
CA LYS A 107 -3.09 -9.71 24.97
C LYS A 107 -3.89 -10.71 24.15
N LYS A 108 -3.39 -11.93 23.95
CA LYS A 108 -4.13 -13.00 23.25
C LYS A 108 -5.39 -13.38 24.01
N MET A 109 -5.31 -13.48 25.34
CA MET A 109 -6.47 -13.78 26.19
C MET A 109 -7.53 -12.68 26.09
N PHE A 110 -7.13 -11.41 26.20
CA PHE A 110 -8.02 -10.26 26.07
C PHE A 110 -8.71 -10.21 24.70
N LEU A 111 -7.95 -10.39 23.62
CA LEU A 111 -8.48 -10.46 22.25
C LEU A 111 -9.54 -11.57 22.10
N ALA A 112 -9.27 -12.76 22.65
CA ALA A 112 -10.22 -13.88 22.62
C ALA A 112 -11.51 -13.58 23.40
N GLU A 113 -11.42 -12.91 24.55
CA GLU A 113 -12.59 -12.53 25.36
C GLU A 113 -13.53 -11.55 24.64
N ILE A 114 -12.97 -10.64 23.84
CA ILE A 114 -13.74 -9.67 23.05
C ILE A 114 -14.10 -10.18 21.65
N GLY A 115 -13.76 -11.43 21.31
CA GLY A 115 -14.05 -12.05 20.01
C GLY A 115 -13.24 -11.49 18.84
N GLN A 116 -12.04 -10.98 19.08
CA GLN A 116 -11.13 -10.48 18.05
C GLN A 116 -9.92 -11.41 17.89
N GLU A 117 -9.48 -11.60 16.64
CA GLU A 117 -8.28 -12.40 16.34
C GLU A 117 -6.99 -11.56 16.34
N GLU A 118 -7.11 -10.26 16.09
CA GLU A 118 -5.97 -9.34 16.03
C GLU A 118 -6.34 -7.94 16.55
N PRO A 119 -5.36 -7.16 17.05
CA PRO A 119 -5.58 -5.77 17.43
C PRO A 119 -6.06 -4.91 16.25
N GLY A 120 -6.96 -3.96 16.52
CA GLY A 120 -7.41 -2.97 15.55
C GLY A 120 -6.27 -2.10 15.00
N LEU A 121 -5.20 -1.91 15.78
CA LEU A 121 -3.99 -1.21 15.29
C LEU A 121 -3.32 -1.96 14.13
N ASN A 122 -3.32 -3.30 14.11
CA ASN A 122 -2.77 -4.08 12.99
C ASN A 122 -3.58 -3.83 11.71
N ARG A 123 -4.92 -3.81 11.82
CA ARG A 123 -5.81 -3.48 10.71
C ARG A 123 -5.55 -2.08 10.17
N LEU A 124 -5.30 -1.10 11.05
CA LEU A 124 -4.92 0.25 10.66
C LEU A 124 -3.59 0.29 9.91
N ILE A 125 -2.56 -0.39 10.42
CA ILE A 125 -1.24 -0.47 9.77
C ILE A 125 -1.38 -1.08 8.37
N MET A 126 -2.08 -2.21 8.24
CA MET A 126 -2.28 -2.88 6.96
C MET A 126 -3.07 -2.04 5.96
N ALA A 127 -4.09 -1.32 6.42
CA ALA A 127 -4.87 -0.40 5.58
C ALA A 127 -4.02 0.80 5.12
N ALA A 128 -3.21 1.38 6.00
CA ALA A 128 -2.31 2.48 5.66
C ALA A 128 -1.22 2.03 4.67
N TYR A 129 -0.67 0.83 4.86
CA TYR A 129 0.30 0.22 3.96
C TYR A 129 -0.26 0.07 2.54
N LYS A 130 -1.48 -0.46 2.42
CA LYS A 130 -2.22 -0.55 1.15
C LYS A 130 -2.56 0.83 0.56
N LEU A 131 -2.95 1.80 1.40
CA LEU A 131 -3.26 3.17 0.97
C LEU A 131 -2.06 3.86 0.32
N LEU A 132 -0.85 3.56 0.79
CA LEU A 132 0.41 4.04 0.23
C LEU A 132 0.82 3.31 -1.07
N GLY A 133 0.02 2.34 -1.52
CA GLY A 133 0.32 1.51 -2.69
C GLY A 133 1.54 0.62 -2.45
N LEU A 134 1.74 0.16 -1.22
CA LEU A 134 2.84 -0.73 -0.84
C LEU A 134 2.36 -2.19 -0.82
N GLN A 135 3.29 -3.10 -1.10
CA GLN A 135 3.11 -4.54 -0.99
C GLN A 135 4.40 -5.17 -0.46
N THR A 136 4.30 -6.41 0.04
CA THR A 136 5.44 -7.12 0.65
C THR A 136 5.89 -8.28 -0.23
N TYR A 137 7.19 -8.49 -0.35
CA TYR A 137 7.74 -9.78 -0.78
C TYR A 137 8.71 -10.30 0.30
N PHE A 138 9.07 -11.58 0.22
CA PHE A 138 9.90 -12.24 1.21
C PHE A 138 11.21 -12.74 0.62
N THR A 139 12.28 -12.65 1.39
CA THR A 139 13.47 -13.50 1.23
C THR A 139 13.48 -14.50 2.37
N ALA A 140 13.60 -15.79 2.07
CA ALA A 140 13.61 -16.85 3.08
C ALA A 140 14.84 -17.74 2.90
N GLY A 141 15.67 -17.84 3.93
CA GLY A 141 16.82 -18.73 3.97
C GLY A 141 17.10 -19.22 5.39
N VAL A 142 18.07 -20.11 5.54
CA VAL A 142 18.38 -20.76 6.83
C VAL A 142 18.73 -19.75 7.92
N LYS A 143 19.37 -18.64 7.56
CA LYS A 143 19.81 -17.61 8.51
C LYS A 143 18.76 -16.55 8.82
N GLU A 144 17.89 -16.24 7.86
CA GLU A 144 17.00 -15.10 7.95
C GLU A 144 15.77 -15.32 7.10
N VAL A 145 14.62 -14.91 7.64
CA VAL A 145 13.39 -14.67 6.89
C VAL A 145 13.07 -13.19 7.04
N ARG A 146 12.88 -12.50 5.92
CA ARG A 146 12.68 -11.04 5.92
C ARG A 146 11.58 -10.62 4.95
N ALA A 147 10.73 -9.72 5.44
CA ALA A 147 9.76 -8.98 4.65
C ALA A 147 10.41 -7.71 4.07
N TRP A 148 10.20 -7.49 2.77
CA TRP A 148 10.68 -6.32 2.04
C TRP A 148 9.50 -5.53 1.49
N THR A 149 9.56 -4.22 1.67
CA THR A 149 8.51 -3.30 1.22
C THR A 149 8.84 -2.75 -0.16
N ILE A 150 7.91 -2.88 -1.10
CA ILE A 150 7.99 -2.35 -2.47
C ILE A 150 6.68 -1.65 -2.83
N HIS A 151 6.66 -0.88 -3.92
CA HIS A 151 5.42 -0.38 -4.48
C HIS A 151 4.70 -1.45 -5.29
N VAL A 152 3.37 -1.42 -5.27
CA VAL A 152 2.55 -2.24 -6.17
C VAL A 152 2.89 -1.90 -7.62
N GLY A 153 3.32 -2.91 -8.37
CA GLY A 153 3.74 -2.76 -9.76
C GLY A 153 5.26 -2.72 -9.96
N ASP A 154 6.06 -2.71 -8.90
CA ASP A 154 7.51 -2.80 -9.02
C ASP A 154 7.93 -4.12 -9.71
N THR A 155 8.90 -3.99 -10.60
CA THR A 155 9.50 -5.10 -11.33
C THR A 155 10.56 -5.83 -10.49
N GLY A 156 10.96 -7.02 -10.92
CA GLY A 156 12.03 -7.80 -10.27
C GLY A 156 13.30 -6.98 -9.98
N PRO A 157 13.87 -6.22 -10.95
CA PRO A 157 15.02 -5.35 -10.71
C PRO A 157 14.77 -4.27 -9.64
N GLN A 158 13.61 -3.60 -9.67
CA GLN A 158 13.26 -2.56 -8.69
C GLN A 158 13.13 -3.15 -7.29
N ALA A 159 12.49 -4.31 -7.17
CA ALA A 159 12.39 -5.03 -5.90
C ALA A 159 13.78 -5.44 -5.36
N ALA A 160 14.66 -5.96 -6.22
CA ALA A 160 16.03 -6.28 -5.84
C ALA A 160 16.83 -5.04 -5.38
N GLY A 161 16.58 -3.89 -6.01
CA GLY A 161 17.16 -2.60 -5.65
C GLY A 161 16.88 -2.14 -4.23
N VAL A 162 15.74 -2.55 -3.64
CA VAL A 162 15.40 -2.27 -2.23
C VAL A 162 16.33 -3.01 -1.27
N ILE A 163 16.87 -4.17 -1.66
CA ILE A 163 17.91 -4.86 -0.88
C ILE A 163 19.24 -4.13 -1.01
N HIS A 164 19.66 -3.87 -2.25
CA HIS A 164 20.88 -3.13 -2.55
C HIS A 164 20.86 -2.59 -3.98
N THR A 165 21.35 -1.35 -4.18
CA THR A 165 21.33 -0.71 -5.51
C THR A 165 22.14 -1.46 -6.58
N ASP A 166 23.15 -2.23 -6.20
CA ASP A 166 23.92 -3.05 -7.15
C ASP A 166 23.16 -4.28 -7.64
N PHE A 167 22.18 -4.79 -6.88
CA PHE A 167 21.36 -5.92 -7.34
C PHE A 167 20.44 -5.47 -8.47
N GLU A 168 19.97 -4.23 -8.44
CA GLU A 168 19.17 -3.65 -9.53
C GLU A 168 20.01 -3.50 -10.81
N LYS A 169 21.23 -2.96 -10.70
CA LYS A 169 22.13 -2.79 -11.85
C LYS A 169 22.59 -4.13 -12.43
N GLY A 170 22.95 -5.07 -11.55
CA GLY A 170 23.44 -6.40 -11.89
C GLY A 170 22.35 -7.42 -12.13
N TYR A 171 21.06 -7.05 -12.08
CA TYR A 171 19.96 -7.99 -12.12
C TYR A 171 20.00 -8.90 -13.35
N ILE A 172 20.00 -10.21 -13.11
CA ILE A 172 19.90 -11.23 -14.16
C ILE A 172 18.46 -11.75 -14.21
N ARG A 173 17.98 -12.31 -13.09
CA ARG A 173 16.65 -12.94 -12.94
C ARG A 173 16.33 -13.17 -11.46
N ALA A 174 15.08 -13.46 -11.16
CA ALA A 174 14.64 -13.92 -9.83
C ALA A 174 14.15 -15.37 -9.88
N GLN A 175 14.49 -16.15 -8.86
CA GLN A 175 13.76 -17.37 -8.54
C GLN A 175 12.58 -16.98 -7.65
N THR A 176 11.37 -17.28 -8.09
CA THR A 176 10.14 -16.83 -7.42
C THR A 176 9.23 -18.00 -7.13
N ILE A 177 8.72 -18.05 -5.90
CA ILE A 177 7.70 -18.99 -5.45
C ILE A 177 6.57 -18.15 -4.85
N ALA A 178 5.32 -18.41 -5.23
CA ALA A 178 4.19 -17.73 -4.60
C ALA A 178 4.05 -18.15 -3.13
N PHE A 179 3.66 -17.24 -2.22
CA PHE A 179 3.53 -17.52 -0.79
C PHE A 179 2.79 -18.83 -0.49
N ASN A 180 1.60 -19.00 -1.10
CA ASN A 180 0.77 -20.18 -0.87
C ASN A 180 1.43 -21.47 -1.32
N ASP A 181 2.19 -21.45 -2.43
CA ASP A 181 2.96 -22.62 -2.88
C ASP A 181 4.12 -22.91 -1.90
N PHE A 182 4.81 -21.88 -1.42
CA PHE A 182 5.89 -22.04 -0.43
C PHE A 182 5.39 -22.71 0.86
N ILE A 183 4.22 -22.31 1.36
CA ILE A 183 3.61 -22.94 2.53
C ILE A 183 3.11 -24.36 2.21
N THR A 184 2.38 -24.53 1.11
CA THR A 184 1.77 -25.82 0.72
C THR A 184 2.81 -26.92 0.52
N PHE A 185 3.97 -26.57 -0.05
CA PHE A 185 5.03 -27.52 -0.35
C PHE A 185 6.19 -27.49 0.67
N ASN A 186 5.95 -26.97 1.88
CA ASN A 186 6.90 -26.98 2.99
C ASN A 186 8.28 -26.37 2.65
N GLY A 187 8.27 -25.23 1.98
CA GLY A 187 9.44 -24.42 1.70
C GLY A 187 10.02 -24.60 0.29
N GLU A 188 11.22 -24.05 0.09
CA GLU A 188 11.84 -23.88 -1.22
C GLU A 188 12.02 -25.21 -1.97
N GLN A 189 12.59 -26.22 -1.31
CA GLN A 189 12.91 -27.49 -1.97
C GLN A 189 11.65 -28.24 -2.40
N GLY A 190 10.64 -28.34 -1.53
CA GLY A 190 9.39 -29.01 -1.89
C GLY A 190 8.63 -28.26 -2.98
N ALA A 191 8.62 -26.93 -2.95
CA ALA A 191 8.00 -26.11 -4.01
C ALA A 191 8.74 -26.28 -5.35
N LYS A 192 10.07 -26.41 -5.32
CA LYS A 192 10.89 -26.69 -6.51
C LYS A 192 10.59 -28.07 -7.09
N ASP A 193 10.53 -29.11 -6.25
CA ASP A 193 10.24 -30.48 -6.68
C ASP A 193 8.81 -30.61 -7.24
N ALA A 194 7.89 -29.81 -6.73
CA ALA A 194 6.52 -29.66 -7.25
C ALA A 194 6.41 -28.77 -8.51
N GLY A 195 7.52 -28.25 -9.02
CA GLY A 195 7.54 -27.41 -10.23
C GLY A 195 6.94 -26.00 -10.05
N LYS A 196 6.86 -25.51 -8.81
CA LYS A 196 6.29 -24.18 -8.48
C LYS A 196 7.30 -23.04 -8.47
N MET A 197 8.60 -23.36 -8.44
CA MET A 197 9.65 -22.35 -8.56
C MET A 197 9.77 -21.86 -10.01
N ARG A 198 9.52 -20.57 -10.22
CA ARG A 198 9.63 -19.91 -11.53
C ARG A 198 10.94 -19.14 -11.62
N SER A 199 11.44 -19.01 -12.85
CA SER A 199 12.57 -18.13 -13.16
C SER A 199 12.04 -16.89 -13.89
N GLU A 200 11.98 -15.78 -13.18
CA GLU A 200 11.35 -14.55 -13.63
C GLU A 200 12.38 -13.54 -14.18
N GLY A 201 12.08 -12.97 -15.34
CA GLY A 201 12.94 -12.00 -16.02
C GLY A 201 12.84 -10.58 -15.47
N LYS A 202 13.37 -9.60 -16.22
CA LYS A 202 13.35 -8.18 -15.84
C LYS A 202 11.95 -7.56 -15.86
N GLU A 203 11.08 -8.04 -16.74
CA GLU A 203 9.72 -7.52 -16.93
C GLU A 203 8.70 -8.11 -15.93
N TYR A 204 9.11 -9.06 -15.09
CA TYR A 204 8.22 -9.64 -14.09
C TYR A 204 7.83 -8.59 -13.06
N VAL A 205 6.52 -8.41 -12.90
CA VAL A 205 5.94 -7.55 -11.86
C VAL A 205 5.73 -8.39 -10.61
N VAL A 206 6.45 -8.06 -9.55
CA VAL A 206 6.43 -8.78 -8.27
C VAL A 206 5.02 -8.79 -7.70
N LYS A 207 4.61 -9.93 -7.14
CA LYS A 207 3.30 -10.10 -6.50
C LYS A 207 3.45 -10.06 -4.99
N ASP A 208 2.40 -9.59 -4.33
CA ASP A 208 2.33 -9.59 -2.87
C ASP A 208 2.52 -11.02 -2.33
N GLY A 209 3.41 -11.15 -1.36
CA GLY A 209 3.80 -12.40 -0.72
C GLY A 209 4.79 -13.27 -1.51
N ASP A 210 5.25 -12.87 -2.70
CA ASP A 210 6.25 -13.65 -3.43
C ASP A 210 7.49 -13.93 -2.56
N VAL A 211 7.93 -15.20 -2.52
CA VAL A 211 9.20 -15.60 -1.91
C VAL A 211 10.25 -15.63 -3.02
N MET A 212 11.23 -14.73 -2.91
CA MET A 212 12.16 -14.42 -4.00
C MET A 212 13.62 -14.61 -3.61
N ASN A 213 14.40 -15.15 -4.54
CA ASN A 213 15.85 -15.15 -4.50
C ASN A 213 16.39 -14.50 -5.78
N PHE A 214 17.17 -13.43 -5.64
CA PHE A 214 17.68 -12.65 -6.79
C PHE A 214 19.04 -13.15 -7.24
N LEU A 215 19.18 -13.41 -8.54
CA LEU A 215 20.45 -13.70 -9.19
C LEU A 215 20.93 -12.43 -9.89
N PHE A 216 22.15 -12.02 -9.58
CA PHE A 216 22.76 -10.81 -10.13
C PHE A 216 24.24 -11.05 -10.43
N SER A 217 24.80 -10.30 -11.38
CA SER A 217 26.24 -10.23 -11.63
C SER A 217 26.86 -9.13 -10.78
N SER A 218 27.97 -9.43 -10.13
CA SER A 218 28.83 -8.44 -9.46
C SER A 218 29.67 -7.65 -10.45
#